data_AF-A0A349VRT4-F1
#
_entry.id   AF-A0A349VRT4-F1
#
_cell.length_a   1.000
_cell.length_b   1.000
_cell.length_c   1.000
_cell.angle_alpha   90.00
_cell.angle_beta   90.00
_cell.angle_gamma   90.00
#
_symmetry.space_group_name_H-M   'P 1'
#
loop_
_entity.id
_entity.type
_entity.pdbx_description
1 polymer ?
#
loop_
_entity_poly.entity_id
_entity_poly.type
_entity_poly.pdbx_seq_one_letter_code
_entity_poly.pdbx_strand_id
1 'polypeptide(L)'
;MGYHIYIVSNCQAGYIEAFLGYYGIAYGTKEDLVEDIECYGNNFLQKDENIRLLAERNKLTAACYVGDIQSDYDATMKAGLPFIHAKYGFGTIDAEVPVINSFAELIDVIPEVIG
;
A
#
# COMPACT_ATOMS: atom_id res chain seq x y z
N MET A 1 -6.34 -8.79 16.55
CA MET A 1 -6.64 -8.21 15.22
C MET A 1 -5.33 -8.12 14.49
N GLY A 2 -5.22 -8.75 13.33
CA GLY A 2 -4.03 -8.68 12.49
C GLY A 2 -4.42 -8.12 11.14
N TYR A 3 -3.57 -7.28 10.55
CA TYR A 3 -3.75 -6.78 9.20
C TYR A 3 -2.78 -7.51 8.27
N HIS A 4 -3.25 -7.83 7.07
CA HIS A 4 -2.40 -8.32 6.00
C HIS A 4 -1.67 -7.12 5.37
N ILE A 5 -0.36 -7.23 5.16
CA ILE A 5 0.47 -6.14 4.64
C ILE A 5 1.02 -6.51 3.27
N TYR A 6 0.88 -5.57 2.34
CA TYR A 6 1.28 -5.69 0.95
C TYR A 6 2.03 -4.44 0.50
N ILE A 7 2.87 -4.54 -0.53
CA ILE A 7 3.57 -3.40 -1.12
C ILE A 7 3.26 -3.32 -2.61
N VAL A 8 2.83 -2.13 -3.07
CA VAL A 8 2.73 -1.83 -4.50
C VAL A 8 3.39 -0.51 -4.85
N SER A 9 4.19 -0.52 -5.92
CA SER A 9 4.97 0.63 -6.36
C SER A 9 5.05 0.75 -7.88
N ASN A 10 5.28 1.96 -8.38
CA ASN A 10 5.55 2.22 -9.80
C ASN A 10 6.99 1.87 -10.22
N CYS A 11 7.77 1.24 -9.34
CA CYS A 11 9.17 0.93 -9.59
C CYS A 11 9.36 -0.19 -10.63
N GLN A 12 10.63 -0.40 -10.99
CA GLN A 12 11.06 -1.54 -11.79
C GLN A 12 11.14 -2.82 -10.93
N ALA A 13 11.10 -3.97 -11.59
CA ALA A 13 11.26 -5.28 -10.96
C ALA A 13 12.59 -5.35 -10.19
N GLY A 14 12.58 -5.97 -9.02
CA GLY A 14 13.75 -6.08 -8.14
C GLY A 14 13.94 -4.92 -7.16
N TYR A 15 13.25 -3.79 -7.31
CA TYR A 15 13.44 -2.64 -6.40
C TYR A 15 12.80 -2.88 -5.03
N ILE A 16 11.58 -3.42 -4.99
CA ILE A 16 10.90 -3.74 -3.72
C ILE A 16 11.68 -4.84 -3.00
N GLU A 17 12.12 -5.85 -3.74
CA GLU A 17 12.90 -6.99 -3.26
C GLU A 17 14.25 -6.53 -2.70
N ALA A 18 14.94 -5.62 -3.38
CA ALA A 18 16.19 -5.03 -2.88
C ALA A 18 15.97 -4.24 -1.59
N PHE A 19 14.88 -3.46 -1.49
CA PHE A 19 14.51 -2.73 -0.27
C PHE A 19 14.24 -3.70 0.89
N LEU A 20 13.38 -4.69 0.68
CA LEU A 20 13.02 -5.67 1.70
C LEU A 20 14.25 -6.48 2.15
N GLY A 21 15.09 -6.91 1.20
CA GLY A 21 16.33 -7.63 1.47
C GLY A 21 17.35 -6.78 2.25
N TYR A 22 17.51 -5.50 1.91
CA TYR A 22 18.42 -4.59 2.62
C TYR A 22 18.02 -4.40 4.09
N TYR A 23 16.72 -4.27 4.37
CA TYR A 23 16.19 -4.09 5.72
C TYR A 23 15.91 -5.41 6.46
N GLY A 24 16.11 -6.57 5.82
CA GLY A 24 15.84 -7.88 6.42
C GLY A 24 14.35 -8.12 6.70
N ILE A 25 13.46 -7.55 5.89
CA ILE A 25 12.02 -7.73 6.02
C ILE A 25 11.62 -8.98 5.26
N ALA A 26 11.06 -9.97 5.96
CA ALA A 26 10.58 -11.20 5.36
C ALA A 26 9.35 -10.93 4.49
N TYR A 27 9.29 -11.56 3.31
CA TYR A 27 8.20 -11.37 2.36
C TYR A 27 7.97 -12.57 1.43
N GLY A 28 6.75 -12.66 0.89
CA GLY A 28 6.38 -13.57 -0.20
C GLY A 28 5.60 -14.82 0.22
N THR A 29 5.31 -14.99 1.51
CA THR A 29 4.40 -16.02 2.03
C THR A 29 3.39 -15.43 3.00
N LYS A 30 2.32 -16.17 3.33
CA LYS A 30 1.27 -15.69 4.26
C LYS A 30 1.74 -15.56 5.70
N GLU A 31 2.86 -16.21 6.03
CA GLU A 31 3.48 -16.19 7.34
C GLU A 31 4.49 -15.03 7.49
N ASP A 32 4.84 -14.37 6.40
CA ASP A 32 5.77 -13.25 6.38
C ASP A 32 5.10 -11.91 6.71
N LEU A 33 5.91 -10.92 7.09
CA LEU A 33 5.41 -9.59 7.41
C LEU A 33 4.77 -8.93 6.18
N VAL A 34 5.39 -9.06 5.01
CA VAL A 34 4.84 -8.58 3.73
C VAL A 34 4.44 -9.77 2.88
N GLU A 35 3.15 -10.05 2.79
CA GLU A 35 2.69 -11.32 2.21
C GLU A 35 2.80 -11.36 0.69
N ASP A 36 2.66 -10.19 0.06
CA ASP A 36 2.63 -10.08 -1.39
C ASP A 36 3.09 -8.69 -1.85
N ILE A 37 3.68 -8.64 -3.04
CA ILE A 37 4.20 -7.41 -3.65
C ILE A 37 3.80 -7.32 -5.11
N GLU A 38 3.68 -6.11 -5.61
CA GLU A 38 3.57 -5.89 -7.05
C GLU A 38 4.20 -4.59 -7.50
N CYS A 39 4.71 -4.55 -8.72
CA CYS A 39 5.18 -3.30 -9.31
C CYS A 39 5.02 -3.25 -10.83
N TYR A 40 5.10 -2.04 -11.38
CA TYR A 40 5.05 -1.83 -12.82
C TYR A 40 6.06 -2.71 -13.58
N GLY A 41 7.28 -2.84 -13.09
CA GLY A 41 8.32 -3.62 -13.78
C GLY A 41 8.06 -5.12 -13.88
N ASN A 42 7.13 -5.68 -13.10
CA ASN A 42 6.81 -7.11 -13.13
C ASN A 42 5.81 -7.46 -14.24
N ASN A 43 4.84 -6.58 -14.50
CA ASN A 43 3.68 -6.92 -15.34
C ASN A 43 3.22 -5.79 -16.28
N PHE A 44 3.87 -4.63 -16.23
CA PHE A 44 3.58 -3.41 -17.01
C PHE A 44 2.19 -2.76 -16.76
N LEU A 45 1.48 -3.19 -15.71
CA LEU A 45 0.24 -2.57 -15.28
C LEU A 45 0.51 -1.32 -14.44
N GLN A 46 -0.38 -0.33 -14.54
CA GLN A 46 -0.26 0.89 -13.75
C GLN A 46 -0.57 0.63 -12.27
N LYS A 47 -0.16 1.55 -11.39
CA LYS A 47 -0.34 1.38 -9.92
C LYS A 47 -1.79 1.11 -9.53
N ASP A 48 -2.76 1.78 -10.15
CA ASP A 48 -4.18 1.57 -9.85
C ASP A 48 -4.64 0.14 -10.19
N GLU A 49 -4.18 -0.41 -11.30
CA GLU A 49 -4.45 -1.78 -11.71
C GLU A 49 -3.77 -2.78 -10.77
N ASN A 50 -2.52 -2.49 -10.35
CA ASN A 50 -1.77 -3.34 -9.41
C ASN A 50 -2.33 -3.31 -7.99
N ILE A 51 -2.85 -2.17 -7.52
CA ILE A 51 -3.60 -2.08 -6.25
C ILE A 51 -4.81 -3.01 -6.30
N ARG A 52 -5.61 -2.93 -7.37
CA ARG A 52 -6.79 -3.79 -7.56
C ARG A 52 -6.40 -5.27 -7.66
N LEU A 53 -5.38 -5.58 -8.46
CA LEU A 53 -4.87 -6.93 -8.66
C LEU A 53 -4.44 -7.58 -7.34
N LEU A 54 -3.71 -6.85 -6.49
CA LEU A 54 -3.31 -7.33 -5.18
C LEU A 54 -4.52 -7.64 -4.29
N ALA A 55 -5.49 -6.73 -4.23
CA ALA A 55 -6.69 -6.92 -3.42
C ALA A 55 -7.50 -8.15 -3.89
N GLU A 56 -7.69 -8.30 -5.20
CA GLU A 56 -8.44 -9.40 -5.80
C GLU A 56 -7.72 -10.74 -5.64
N ARG A 57 -6.43 -10.82 -5.98
CA ARG A 57 -5.67 -12.09 -5.95
C ARG A 57 -5.48 -12.63 -4.53
N ASN A 58 -5.41 -11.73 -3.55
CA ASN A 58 -5.33 -12.07 -2.12
C ASN A 58 -6.70 -12.21 -1.45
N LYS A 59 -7.80 -12.02 -2.18
CA LYS A 59 -9.18 -12.16 -1.68
C LYS A 59 -9.49 -11.25 -0.49
N LEU A 60 -8.98 -10.02 -0.53
CA LEU A 60 -9.23 -9.03 0.52
C LEU A 60 -10.69 -8.59 0.47
N THR A 61 -11.38 -8.69 1.61
CA THR A 61 -12.77 -8.23 1.74
C THR A 61 -12.86 -6.74 2.11
N ALA A 62 -11.80 -6.20 2.70
CA ALA A 62 -11.62 -4.79 3.03
C ALA A 62 -10.13 -4.46 2.98
N ALA A 63 -9.78 -3.33 2.37
CA ALA A 63 -8.40 -2.87 2.23
C ALA A 63 -8.37 -1.35 2.09
N CYS A 64 -7.29 -0.72 2.55
CA CYS A 64 -6.99 0.69 2.29
C CYS A 64 -5.54 0.80 1.82
N TYR A 65 -5.25 1.85 1.06
CA TYR A 65 -3.88 2.18 0.68
C TYR A 65 -3.31 3.27 1.59
N VAL A 66 -2.06 3.12 2.00
CA VAL A 66 -1.31 4.13 2.77
C VAL A 66 -0.23 4.71 1.86
N GLY A 67 -0.31 6.01 1.58
CA GLY A 67 0.64 6.72 0.71
C GLY A 67 0.82 8.17 1.10
N ASP A 68 1.83 8.84 0.55
CA ASP A 68 2.26 10.19 0.95
C ASP A 68 2.21 11.25 -0.17
N ILE A 69 2.00 10.84 -1.41
CA ILE A 69 2.02 11.73 -2.58
C ILE A 69 0.72 11.68 -3.39
N GLN A 70 0.43 12.74 -4.15
CA GLN A 70 -0.80 12.85 -4.96
C GLN A 70 -1.00 11.68 -5.92
N SER A 71 0.05 11.17 -6.57
CA SER A 71 -0.08 10.04 -7.49
C SER A 71 -0.55 8.75 -6.81
N ASP A 72 -0.29 8.60 -5.51
CA ASP A 72 -0.74 7.45 -4.73
C ASP A 72 -2.22 7.57 -4.43
N TYR A 73 -2.67 8.77 -4.05
CA TYR A 73 -4.08 9.08 -3.89
C TYR A 73 -4.85 8.82 -5.18
N ASP A 74 -4.40 9.40 -6.30
CA ASP A 74 -5.07 9.26 -7.61
C ASP A 74 -5.18 7.79 -8.03
N ALA A 75 -4.09 7.03 -7.90
CA ALA A 75 -4.07 5.61 -8.23
C ALA A 75 -5.02 4.80 -7.33
N THR A 76 -5.07 5.12 -6.03
CA THR A 76 -5.95 4.45 -5.07
C THR A 76 -7.42 4.73 -5.35
N MET A 77 -7.76 5.99 -5.65
CA MET A 77 -9.14 6.37 -6.00
C MET A 77 -9.59 5.66 -7.30
N LYS A 78 -8.71 5.57 -8.30
CA LYS A 78 -8.97 4.84 -9.54
C LYS A 78 -9.08 3.32 -9.32
N ALA A 79 -8.36 2.77 -8.33
CA ALA A 79 -8.50 1.38 -7.91
C ALA A 79 -9.83 1.10 -7.18
N GLY A 80 -10.45 2.14 -6.62
CA GLY A 80 -11.72 2.04 -5.89
C GLY A 80 -11.56 1.67 -4.41
N LEU A 81 -10.39 1.97 -3.81
CA LEU A 81 -10.11 1.70 -2.40
C LEU A 81 -10.05 3.00 -1.58
N PRO A 82 -10.29 2.94 -0.26
CA PRO A 82 -9.96 4.02 0.67
C PRO A 82 -8.47 4.34 0.72
N PHE A 83 -8.15 5.59 1.00
CA PHE A 83 -6.78 6.09 1.12
C PHE A 83 -6.54 6.70 2.50
N ILE A 84 -5.37 6.42 3.07
CA ILE A 84 -4.85 7.04 4.29
C ILE A 84 -3.58 7.81 3.91
N HIS A 85 -3.56 9.09 4.25
CA HIS A 85 -2.42 9.95 3.94
C HIS A 85 -1.35 9.86 5.03
N ALA A 86 -0.16 9.38 4.67
CA ALA A 86 1.03 9.42 5.51
C ALA A 86 1.70 10.79 5.41
N LYS A 87 1.22 11.76 6.20
CA LYS A 87 1.63 13.18 6.12
C LYS A 87 3.09 13.44 6.54
N TYR A 88 3.72 12.47 7.20
CA TYR A 88 5.14 12.50 7.52
C TYR A 88 6.04 12.11 6.33
N GLY A 89 5.46 11.75 5.19
CA GLY A 89 6.20 11.46 3.95
C GLY A 89 6.64 12.72 3.19
N PHE A 90 6.94 12.55 1.91
CA PHE A 90 7.68 13.54 1.11
C PHE A 90 6.81 14.48 0.26
N GLY A 91 5.49 14.23 0.17
CA GLY A 91 4.59 15.00 -0.67
C GLY A 91 3.40 15.62 0.06
N THR A 92 2.52 16.20 -0.75
CA THR A 92 1.22 16.71 -0.33
C THR A 92 0.16 16.17 -1.26
N ILE A 93 -1.07 16.07 -0.74
CA ILE A 93 -2.25 15.71 -1.52
C ILE A 93 -3.26 16.87 -1.47
N ASP A 94 -4.04 17.01 -2.53
CA ASP A 94 -5.13 17.98 -2.67
C ASP A 94 -6.48 17.30 -2.37
N ALA A 95 -6.58 16.66 -1.20
CA ALA A 95 -7.78 15.98 -0.75
C ALA A 95 -7.84 15.92 0.78
N GLU A 96 -9.05 16.04 1.34
CA GLU A 96 -9.31 15.76 2.75
C GLU A 96 -9.61 14.27 2.93
N VAL A 97 -8.69 13.56 3.59
CA VAL A 97 -8.74 12.12 3.86
C VAL A 97 -8.20 11.86 5.26
N PRO A 98 -8.44 10.68 5.86
CA PRO A 98 -7.78 10.27 7.10
C PRO A 98 -6.26 10.39 6.99
N VAL A 99 -5.64 10.92 8.04
CA VAL A 99 -4.21 11.24 8.07
C VAL A 99 -3.54 10.52 9.23
N ILE A 100 -2.31 10.07 8.99
CA ILE A 100 -1.37 9.67 10.05
C ILE A 100 -0.14 10.59 10.02
N ASN A 101 0.33 10.99 11.20
CA ASN A 101 1.55 11.77 11.41
C ASN A 101 2.72 10.90 11.88
N SER A 102 2.45 9.64 12.20
CA SER A 102 3.44 8.62 12.51
C SER A 102 2.91 7.24 12.14
N PHE A 103 3.81 6.27 11.92
CA PHE A 103 3.41 4.90 11.57
C PHE A 103 2.56 4.23 12.67
N ALA A 104 2.74 4.62 13.94
CA ALA A 104 2.00 4.05 15.06
C ALA A 104 0.49 4.39 15.04
N GLU A 105 0.12 5.53 14.46
CA GLU A 105 -1.28 5.97 14.34
C GLU A 105 -2.12 5.06 13.44
N LEU A 106 -1.50 4.19 12.63
CA LEU A 106 -2.22 3.20 11.82
C LEU A 106 -3.12 2.29 12.66
N ILE A 107 -2.74 2.00 13.90
CA ILE A 107 -3.50 1.12 14.80
C ILE A 107 -4.88 1.73 15.11
N ASP A 108 -4.95 3.05 15.21
CA ASP A 108 -6.15 3.78 15.54
C ASP A 108 -6.95 4.16 14.28
N VAL A 109 -6.27 4.53 13.19
CA VAL A 109 -6.93 5.04 11.97
C VAL A 109 -7.50 3.92 11.09
N ILE A 110 -6.82 2.77 10.93
CA ILE A 110 -7.31 1.71 10.03
C ILE A 110 -8.75 1.24 10.40
N PRO A 111 -9.09 0.99 11.67
CA PRO A 111 -10.45 0.62 12.07
C PRO A 111 -11.52 1.65 11.65
N GLU A 112 -11.19 2.94 11.62
CA GLU A 112 -12.14 3.99 11.21
C GLU A 112 -12.37 4.01 9.69
N VAL A 113 -11.42 3.48 8.92
CA VAL A 113 -11.45 3.53 7.44
C VAL A 113 -12.03 2.26 6.82
N ILE A 114 -11.73 1.09 7.39
CA ILE A 114 -12.11 -0.21 6.81
C ILE A 114 -12.71 -1.21 7.82
N GLY A 115 -12.92 -0.80 9.08
CA GLY A 115 -13.40 -1.64 10.18
C GLY A 115 -14.90 -1.57 10.45
#